data_AF-A0A5S9MDS1-F1
#
_entry.id   AF-A0A5S9MDS1-F1
#
_cell.length_a   1.000
_cell.length_b   1.000
_cell.length_c   1.000
_cell.angle_alpha   90.00
_cell.angle_beta   90.00
_cell.angle_gamma   90.00
#
_symmetry.space_group_name_H-M   'P 1'
#
loop_
_entity.id
_entity.type
_entity.pdbx_description
1 polymer ?
#
loop_
_entity_poly.entity_id
_entity_poly.type
_entity_poly.pdbx_seq_one_letter_code
_entity_poly.pdbx_strand_id
1 'polypeptide(L)'
;MKLDNSISLYCPHIRKNHPIQIEQLATHTSGLPPHRLLRDLQLCFLPKVRRDMFCQYSLDELMKLLNSKKKWNQPKSFPSRYSNVGMGLLGLIMGWSRHKTYEQLLMEYIVDELHLSSTFITIKDNVEAKMILGHRENGKEVPPLHMLDYQGAGAIRSTITDLLSFLSSHLHADADSFWKITHEPRRDMGRNMSMGLGWVIDDTGLILPMGATSGFSSFMGFRPHSKTGVVVFYPTTVIESRKTLPIV
;
A
#
# COMPACT_ATOMS: atom_id res chain seq x y z
N MET A 1 -12.54 -10.18 -10.02
CA MET A 1 -11.22 -9.75 -10.56
C MET A 1 -10.25 -10.90 -10.37
N LYS A 2 -9.56 -11.36 -11.41
CA LYS A 2 -8.54 -12.42 -11.30
C LYS A 2 -7.13 -11.80 -11.30
N LEU A 3 -6.15 -12.47 -10.69
CA LEU A 3 -4.80 -11.93 -10.47
C LEU A 3 -3.97 -11.79 -11.77
N ASP A 4 -4.16 -12.71 -12.71
CA ASP A 4 -3.47 -12.74 -14.01
C ASP A 4 -4.10 -11.80 -15.06
N ASN A 5 -5.20 -11.15 -14.72
CA ASN A 5 -5.92 -10.27 -15.64
C ASN A 5 -5.12 -8.99 -15.89
N SER A 6 -5.16 -8.54 -17.14
CA SER A 6 -4.64 -7.22 -17.51
C SER A 6 -5.35 -6.12 -16.74
N ILE A 7 -4.59 -5.13 -16.25
CA ILE A 7 -5.15 -3.94 -15.59
C ILE A 7 -6.14 -3.18 -16.51
N SER A 8 -6.00 -3.33 -17.84
CA SER A 8 -6.87 -2.66 -18.82
C SER A 8 -8.30 -3.17 -18.85
N LEU A 9 -8.59 -4.32 -18.23
CA LEU A 9 -9.97 -4.80 -18.07
C LEU A 9 -10.76 -3.97 -17.06
N TYR A 10 -10.07 -3.24 -16.19
CA TYR A 10 -10.67 -2.51 -15.06
C TYR A 10 -10.25 -1.03 -15.00
N CYS A 11 -9.31 -0.60 -15.85
CA CYS A 11 -8.88 0.78 -15.98
C CYS A 11 -9.33 1.34 -17.34
N PRO A 12 -10.36 2.21 -17.39
CA PRO A 12 -10.92 2.69 -18.66
C PRO A 12 -10.02 3.71 -19.38
N HIS A 13 -9.02 4.26 -18.70
CA HIS A 13 -8.18 5.36 -19.19
C HIS A 13 -6.88 4.91 -19.87
N ILE A 14 -6.72 3.60 -20.08
CA ILE A 14 -5.52 3.02 -20.72
C ILE A 14 -5.89 2.15 -21.91
N ARG A 15 -4.92 1.96 -22.80
CA ARG A 15 -5.04 1.07 -23.96
C ARG A 15 -5.45 -0.34 -23.54
N LYS A 16 -6.33 -0.96 -24.34
CA LYS A 16 -6.69 -2.37 -24.22
C LYS A 16 -5.44 -3.27 -24.31
N ASN A 17 -5.53 -4.45 -23.71
CA ASN A 17 -4.46 -5.45 -23.67
C ASN A 17 -3.14 -4.86 -23.10
N HIS A 18 -3.25 -4.10 -22.02
CA HIS A 18 -2.10 -3.58 -21.31
C HIS A 18 -1.30 -4.74 -20.66
N PRO A 19 0.04 -4.78 -20.76
CA PRO A 19 0.83 -5.94 -20.34
C PRO A 19 0.93 -6.14 -18.83
N ILE A 20 0.62 -5.12 -18.03
CA ILE A 20 0.63 -5.23 -16.56
C ILE A 20 -0.59 -6.02 -16.09
N GLN A 21 -0.36 -6.98 -15.19
CA GLN A 21 -1.39 -7.77 -14.52
C GLN A 21 -1.68 -7.25 -13.11
N ILE A 22 -2.85 -7.62 -12.56
CA ILE A 22 -3.26 -7.26 -11.18
C ILE A 22 -2.23 -7.74 -10.15
N GLU A 23 -1.79 -8.99 -10.25
CA GLU A 23 -0.80 -9.58 -9.34
C GLU A 23 0.50 -8.74 -9.29
N GLN A 24 0.92 -8.19 -10.42
CA GLN A 24 2.18 -7.44 -10.51
C GLN A 24 2.11 -6.10 -9.79
N LEU A 25 0.92 -5.53 -9.62
CA LEU A 25 0.73 -4.34 -8.78
C LEU A 25 0.89 -4.74 -7.30
N ALA A 26 0.17 -5.78 -6.87
CA ALA A 26 0.17 -6.26 -5.47
C ALA A 26 1.51 -6.84 -5.00
N THR A 27 2.33 -7.33 -5.93
CA THR A 27 3.66 -7.90 -5.64
C THR A 27 4.82 -6.94 -5.97
N HIS A 28 4.53 -5.69 -6.32
CA HIS A 28 5.53 -4.68 -6.71
C HIS A 28 6.45 -5.08 -7.89
N THR A 29 5.98 -5.96 -8.78
CA THR A 29 6.72 -6.44 -9.96
C THR A 29 6.25 -5.82 -11.29
N SER A 30 5.35 -4.85 -11.24
CA SER A 30 4.78 -4.17 -12.41
C SER A 30 5.77 -3.31 -13.19
N GLY A 31 6.90 -2.92 -12.59
CA GLY A 31 7.85 -1.97 -13.18
C GLY A 31 7.38 -0.51 -13.14
N LEU A 32 6.29 -0.23 -12.42
CA LEU A 32 5.91 1.14 -12.07
C LEU A 32 7.02 1.77 -11.22
N PRO A 33 7.25 3.08 -11.38
CA PRO A 33 8.39 3.74 -10.77
C PRO A 33 8.29 3.67 -9.23
N PRO A 34 9.40 3.38 -8.52
CA PRO A 34 9.48 3.64 -7.10
C PRO A 34 9.57 5.15 -6.85
N HIS A 35 9.59 5.55 -5.59
CA HIS A 35 9.91 6.93 -5.22
C HIS A 35 11.35 7.29 -5.66
N ARG A 36 11.55 8.49 -6.24
CA ARG A 36 12.84 8.92 -6.82
C ARG A 36 13.21 10.33 -6.38
N LEU A 37 14.29 10.49 -5.62
CA LEU A 37 14.76 11.81 -5.16
C LEU A 37 14.96 12.84 -6.28
N LEU A 38 15.54 12.41 -7.41
CA LEU A 38 15.71 13.29 -8.59
C LEU A 38 14.38 13.80 -9.14
N ARG A 39 13.31 13.01 -9.02
CA ARG A 39 11.97 13.44 -9.42
C ARG A 39 11.42 14.48 -8.45
N ASP A 40 11.64 14.35 -7.14
CA ASP A 40 11.22 15.39 -6.17
C ASP A 40 11.84 16.74 -6.51
N LEU A 41 13.14 16.77 -6.81
CA LEU A 41 13.83 17.98 -7.24
C LEU A 41 13.22 18.58 -8.52
N GLN A 42 12.85 17.74 -9.50
CA GLN A 42 12.15 18.20 -10.70
C GLN A 42 10.76 18.76 -10.38
N LEU A 43 10.06 18.16 -9.41
CA LEU A 43 8.72 18.57 -9.02
C LEU A 43 8.71 19.92 -8.30
N CYS A 44 9.81 20.35 -7.66
CA CYS A 44 9.96 21.70 -7.13
C CYS A 44 9.75 22.79 -8.20
N PHE A 45 9.98 22.48 -9.49
CA PHE A 45 9.76 23.39 -10.61
C PHE A 45 8.34 23.30 -11.19
N LEU A 46 7.46 22.43 -10.68
CA LEU A 46 6.08 22.22 -11.14
C LEU A 46 5.05 22.36 -10.00
N PRO A 47 5.05 23.47 -9.23
CA PRO A 47 4.26 23.58 -8.00
C PRO A 47 2.74 23.62 -8.23
N LYS A 48 2.28 23.93 -9.45
CA LYS A 48 0.85 24.07 -9.77
C LYS A 48 0.11 22.74 -9.96
N VAL A 49 0.82 21.63 -10.07
CA VAL A 49 0.20 20.31 -10.29
C VAL A 49 0.14 19.59 -8.95
N ARG A 50 -1.08 19.37 -8.46
CA ARG A 50 -1.35 18.62 -7.23
C ARG A 50 -0.84 17.20 -7.35
N ARG A 51 -0.12 16.74 -6.31
CA ARG A 51 0.42 15.37 -6.17
C ARG A 51 0.46 14.99 -4.69
N ASP A 52 0.34 13.70 -4.40
CA ASP A 52 0.50 13.19 -3.04
C ASP A 52 1.99 13.07 -2.68
N MET A 53 2.32 13.33 -1.41
CA MET A 53 3.71 13.43 -0.90
C MET A 53 4.57 12.18 -1.20
N PHE A 54 3.96 11.01 -1.32
CA PHE A 54 4.64 9.75 -1.59
C PHE A 54 4.35 9.16 -2.98
N CYS A 55 3.60 9.89 -3.82
CA CYS A 55 3.26 9.53 -5.19
C CYS A 55 3.61 10.69 -6.13
N GLN A 56 4.75 10.56 -6.79
CA GLN A 56 5.37 11.61 -7.61
C GLN A 56 4.70 11.86 -8.98
N TYR A 57 3.52 11.27 -9.20
CA TYR A 57 2.77 11.30 -10.45
C TYR A 57 1.34 11.72 -10.15
N SER A 58 0.84 12.75 -10.81
CA SER A 58 -0.61 12.97 -10.85
C SER A 58 -1.29 11.82 -11.61
N LEU A 59 -2.62 11.68 -11.46
CA LEU A 59 -3.36 10.64 -12.17
C LEU A 59 -3.17 10.74 -13.69
N ASP A 60 -3.22 11.96 -14.25
CA ASP A 60 -2.98 12.19 -15.68
C ASP A 60 -1.56 11.80 -16.13
N GLU A 61 -0.54 12.11 -15.31
CA GLU A 61 0.84 11.71 -15.60
C GLU A 61 0.98 10.19 -15.57
N LEU A 62 0.30 9.51 -14.65
CA LEU A 62 0.27 8.06 -14.58
C LEU A 62 -0.44 7.45 -15.80
N MET A 63 -1.59 7.98 -16.23
CA MET A 63 -2.28 7.50 -17.42
C MET A 63 -1.43 7.69 -18.69
N LYS A 64 -0.73 8.83 -18.81
CA LYS A 64 0.25 9.03 -19.90
C LYS A 64 1.39 8.02 -19.85
N LEU A 65 1.92 7.72 -18.65
CA LEU A 65 2.97 6.71 -18.46
C LEU A 65 2.50 5.32 -18.86
N LEU A 66 1.30 4.90 -18.45
CA LEU A 66 0.71 3.61 -18.78
C LEU A 66 0.40 3.47 -20.28
N ASN A 67 0.03 4.56 -20.95
CA ASN A 67 -0.19 4.55 -22.39
C ASN A 67 1.11 4.59 -23.23
N SER A 68 2.29 4.69 -22.60
CA SER A 68 3.58 4.68 -23.30
C SER A 68 3.89 3.31 -23.92
N LYS A 69 3.68 3.18 -25.24
CA LYS A 69 4.05 1.97 -26.01
C LYS A 69 5.54 1.63 -25.90
N LYS A 70 6.41 2.62 -25.75
CA LYS A 70 7.86 2.39 -25.59
C LYS A 70 8.18 1.61 -24.32
N LYS A 71 7.50 1.93 -23.21
CA LYS A 71 7.74 1.27 -21.92
C LYS A 71 6.96 -0.04 -21.81
N TRP A 72 5.70 -0.02 -22.21
CA TRP A 72 4.75 -1.11 -22.07
C TRP A 72 4.41 -1.66 -23.44
N ASN A 73 5.32 -2.36 -24.12
CA ASN A 73 5.05 -2.98 -25.42
C ASN A 73 4.68 -4.46 -25.33
N GLN A 74 5.17 -5.16 -24.31
CA GLN A 74 4.96 -6.60 -24.12
C GLN A 74 4.89 -6.94 -22.62
N PRO A 75 4.30 -8.09 -22.25
CA PRO A 75 4.37 -8.62 -20.89
C PRO A 75 5.80 -8.72 -20.40
N LYS A 76 6.06 -8.17 -19.21
CA LYS A 76 7.35 -8.22 -18.53
C LYS A 76 7.09 -8.34 -17.04
N SER A 77 7.84 -9.18 -16.36
CA SER A 77 7.94 -9.18 -14.91
C SER A 77 9.24 -8.48 -14.52
N PHE A 78 9.15 -7.50 -13.64
CA PHE A 78 10.31 -6.78 -13.13
C PHE A 78 10.70 -7.32 -11.75
N PRO A 79 11.96 -7.17 -11.32
CA PRO A 79 12.31 -7.40 -9.92
C PRO A 79 11.37 -6.61 -8.99
N SER A 80 11.03 -7.19 -7.84
CA SER A 80 10.18 -6.52 -6.85
C SER A 80 10.80 -5.20 -6.41
N ARG A 81 10.10 -4.09 -6.66
CA ARG A 81 10.52 -2.73 -6.30
C ARG A 81 9.32 -1.97 -5.78
N TYR A 82 9.34 -1.69 -4.47
CA TYR A 82 8.27 -1.01 -3.78
C TYR A 82 7.82 0.26 -4.52
N SER A 83 6.52 0.35 -4.80
CA SER A 83 5.92 1.44 -5.56
C SER A 83 4.55 1.79 -5.00
N ASN A 84 4.48 2.92 -4.30
CA ASN A 84 3.22 3.52 -3.86
C ASN A 84 2.30 3.82 -5.06
N VAL A 85 2.87 4.22 -6.20
CA VAL A 85 2.11 4.43 -7.44
C VAL A 85 1.45 3.13 -7.90
N GLY A 86 2.13 1.99 -7.79
CA GLY A 86 1.56 0.68 -8.10
C GLY A 86 0.42 0.28 -7.17
N MET A 87 0.61 0.44 -5.86
CA MET A 87 -0.42 0.10 -4.86
C MET A 87 -1.63 1.04 -4.92
N GLY A 88 -1.39 2.33 -5.09
CA GLY A 88 -2.47 3.30 -5.26
C GLY A 88 -3.25 3.07 -6.56
N LEU A 89 -2.57 2.71 -7.67
CA LEU A 89 -3.26 2.28 -8.90
C LEU A 89 -4.09 1.01 -8.69
N LEU A 90 -3.61 0.05 -7.90
CA LEU A 90 -4.38 -1.14 -7.55
C LEU A 90 -5.66 -0.76 -6.78
N GLY A 91 -5.55 0.15 -5.80
CA GLY A 91 -6.71 0.70 -5.08
C GLY A 91 -7.74 1.34 -6.01
N LEU A 92 -7.29 2.19 -6.94
CA LEU A 92 -8.15 2.81 -7.96
C LEU A 92 -8.83 1.77 -8.86
N ILE A 93 -8.08 0.78 -9.34
CA ILE A 93 -8.60 -0.30 -10.19
C ILE A 93 -9.67 -1.12 -9.46
N MET A 94 -9.45 -1.45 -8.19
CA MET A 94 -10.44 -2.15 -7.38
C MET A 94 -11.73 -1.33 -7.29
N GLY A 95 -11.63 -0.03 -7.00
CA GLY A 95 -12.76 0.89 -6.98
C GLY A 95 -13.51 0.94 -8.31
N TRP A 96 -12.79 1.23 -9.40
CA TRP A 96 -13.37 1.33 -10.74
C TRP A 96 -14.06 0.04 -11.19
N SER A 97 -13.48 -1.13 -10.85
CA SER A 97 -14.08 -2.43 -11.21
C SER A 97 -15.45 -2.69 -10.58
N ARG A 98 -15.80 -1.93 -9.53
CA ARG A 98 -17.05 -2.05 -8.77
C ARG A 98 -17.88 -0.76 -8.77
N HIS A 99 -17.48 0.25 -9.54
CA HIS A 99 -18.09 1.58 -9.52
C HIS A 99 -18.15 2.19 -8.11
N LYS A 100 -17.11 1.97 -7.31
CA LYS A 100 -16.97 2.45 -5.94
C LYS A 100 -15.65 3.20 -5.75
N THR A 101 -15.53 3.98 -4.68
CA THR A 101 -14.23 4.49 -4.24
C THR A 101 -13.44 3.40 -3.53
N TYR A 102 -12.13 3.56 -3.40
CA TYR A 102 -11.32 2.65 -2.60
C TYR A 102 -11.78 2.63 -1.13
N GLU A 103 -12.10 3.80 -0.57
CA GLU A 103 -12.64 3.90 0.79
C GLU A 103 -13.95 3.13 0.96
N GLN A 104 -14.88 3.20 0.00
CA GLN A 104 -16.12 2.41 0.09
C GLN A 104 -15.86 0.90 0.11
N LEU A 105 -14.87 0.43 -0.65
CA LEU A 105 -14.48 -0.99 -0.63
C LEU A 105 -13.80 -1.37 0.68
N LEU A 106 -12.95 -0.50 1.24
CA LEU A 106 -12.35 -0.71 2.56
C LEU A 106 -13.43 -0.83 3.63
N MET A 107 -14.43 0.06 3.59
CA MET A 107 -15.53 0.04 4.54
C MET A 107 -16.30 -1.28 4.45
N GLU A 108 -16.79 -1.62 3.26
CA GLU A 108 -17.64 -2.79 3.02
C GLU A 108 -16.95 -4.12 3.29
N TYR A 109 -15.73 -4.33 2.81
CA TYR A 109 -15.10 -5.66 2.84
C TYR A 109 -14.18 -5.90 4.03
N ILE A 110 -13.82 -4.86 4.78
CA ILE A 110 -12.84 -4.97 5.87
C ILE A 110 -13.39 -4.35 7.15
N VAL A 111 -13.76 -3.07 7.12
CA VAL A 111 -14.14 -2.36 8.35
C VAL A 111 -15.46 -2.88 8.91
N ASP A 112 -16.49 -3.02 8.06
CA ASP A 112 -17.81 -3.44 8.48
C ASP A 112 -17.82 -4.92 8.88
N GLU A 113 -17.15 -5.77 8.09
CA GLU A 113 -17.01 -7.22 8.33
C GLU A 113 -16.23 -7.56 9.61
N LEU A 114 -15.20 -6.77 9.94
CA LEU A 114 -14.38 -6.99 11.14
C LEU A 114 -14.75 -6.04 12.30
N HIS A 115 -15.77 -5.21 12.12
CA HIS A 115 -16.24 -4.21 13.09
C HIS A 115 -15.15 -3.23 13.58
N LEU A 116 -14.31 -2.74 12.66
CA LEU A 116 -13.18 -1.84 12.94
C LEU A 116 -13.61 -0.37 13.08
N SER A 117 -14.32 -0.06 14.16
CA SER A 117 -15.00 1.23 14.37
C SER A 117 -14.12 2.49 14.29
N SER A 118 -12.80 2.35 14.44
CA SER A 118 -11.81 3.45 14.41
C SER A 118 -10.86 3.37 13.22
N THR A 119 -11.26 2.66 12.15
CA THR A 119 -10.50 2.51 10.91
C THR A 119 -11.16 3.26 9.76
N PHE A 120 -10.44 4.17 9.11
CA PHE A 120 -10.99 5.06 8.07
C PHE A 120 -9.90 5.70 7.20
N ILE A 121 -10.29 6.31 6.07
CA ILE A 121 -9.40 7.14 5.24
C ILE A 121 -9.75 8.62 5.42
N THR A 122 -11.03 8.98 5.23
CA THR A 122 -11.51 10.36 5.34
C THR A 122 -11.63 10.75 6.81
N ILE A 123 -10.86 11.77 7.21
CA ILE A 123 -10.93 12.34 8.55
C ILE A 123 -12.23 13.13 8.66
N LYS A 124 -13.09 12.74 9.60
CA LYS A 124 -14.30 13.49 9.96
C LYS A 124 -13.96 14.44 11.11
N ASP A 125 -14.62 15.60 11.17
CA ASP A 125 -14.37 16.65 12.17
C ASP A 125 -14.43 16.13 13.62
N ASN A 126 -15.34 15.20 13.90
CA ASN A 126 -15.51 14.60 15.24
C ASN A 126 -14.40 13.61 15.63
N VAL A 127 -13.53 13.22 14.69
CA VAL A 127 -12.41 12.31 14.90
C VAL A 127 -11.07 13.06 14.90
N GLU A 128 -10.97 14.18 14.18
CA GLU A 128 -9.74 14.98 14.09
C GLU A 128 -9.18 15.35 15.46
N ALA A 129 -10.04 15.78 16.40
CA ALA A 129 -9.64 16.14 17.77
C ALA A 129 -9.09 14.96 18.60
N LYS A 130 -9.32 13.71 18.18
CA LYS A 130 -8.84 12.50 18.85
C LYS A 130 -7.61 11.91 18.16
N MET A 131 -7.21 12.44 17.00
CA MET A 131 -6.04 11.96 16.29
C MET A 131 -4.77 12.39 17.00
N ILE A 132 -3.85 11.44 17.15
CA ILE A 132 -2.48 11.76 17.56
C ILE A 132 -1.83 12.58 16.43
N LEU A 133 -1.10 13.64 16.78
CA LEU A 133 -0.34 14.42 15.82
C LEU A 133 0.99 13.73 15.52
N GLY A 134 1.36 13.70 14.24
CA GLY A 134 2.63 13.15 13.81
C GLY A 134 3.75 14.16 14.04
N HIS A 135 4.95 13.69 14.38
CA HIS A 135 6.11 14.56 14.59
C HIS A 135 7.30 14.15 13.72
N ARG A 136 8.09 15.14 13.31
CA ARG A 136 9.44 14.93 12.78
C ARG A 136 10.42 14.63 13.93
N GLU A 137 11.60 14.11 13.60
CA GLU A 137 12.67 13.86 14.58
C GLU A 137 13.05 15.10 15.41
N ASN A 138 12.89 16.30 14.85
CA ASN A 138 13.14 17.56 15.55
C ASN A 138 11.95 18.06 16.40
N GLY A 139 10.94 17.22 16.65
CA GLY A 139 9.77 17.52 17.45
C GLY A 139 8.73 18.42 16.78
N LYS A 140 8.92 18.81 15.52
CA LYS A 140 7.92 19.62 14.79
C LYS A 140 6.75 18.75 14.33
N GLU A 141 5.54 19.22 14.61
CA GLU A 141 4.30 18.63 14.11
C GLU A 141 4.28 18.54 12.58
N VAL A 142 3.64 17.49 12.07
CA VAL A 142 3.43 17.23 10.65
C VAL A 142 1.94 17.11 10.41
N PRO A 143 1.38 17.82 9.41
CA PRO A 143 -0.02 17.68 9.07
C PRO A 143 -0.36 16.25 8.62
N PRO A 144 -1.61 15.79 8.80
CA PRO A 144 -2.03 14.48 8.36
C PRO A 144 -1.77 14.23 6.86
N LEU A 145 -1.28 13.04 6.54
CA LEU A 145 -1.10 12.60 5.16
C LEU A 145 -2.44 12.14 4.56
N HIS A 146 -2.95 12.83 3.54
CA HIS A 146 -4.25 12.48 2.95
C HIS A 146 -4.20 11.40 1.86
N MET A 147 -3.14 11.33 1.03
CA MET A 147 -3.01 10.37 -0.09
C MET A 147 -4.28 10.31 -0.98
N LEU A 148 -4.67 11.44 -1.54
CA LEU A 148 -6.00 11.67 -2.11
C LEU A 148 -6.24 10.87 -3.39
N ASP A 149 -5.29 10.87 -4.34
CA ASP A 149 -5.44 10.15 -5.60
C ASP A 149 -5.01 8.68 -5.48
N TYR A 150 -4.21 8.37 -4.46
CA TYR A 150 -3.56 7.07 -4.27
C TYR A 150 -3.88 6.46 -2.89
N GLN A 151 -5.15 6.48 -2.49
CA GLN A 151 -5.57 6.05 -1.16
C GLN A 151 -5.10 4.63 -0.79
N GLY A 152 -5.11 3.71 -1.78
CA GLY A 152 -4.65 2.32 -1.62
C GLY A 152 -3.15 2.16 -1.36
N ALA A 153 -2.36 3.23 -1.39
CA ALA A 153 -0.92 3.19 -1.10
C ALA A 153 -0.56 3.39 0.37
N GLY A 154 -1.50 3.82 1.22
CA GLY A 154 -1.21 4.10 2.64
C GLY A 154 -2.06 5.21 3.28
N ALA A 155 -3.28 5.45 2.80
CA ALA A 155 -4.16 6.48 3.38
C ALA A 155 -4.97 6.02 4.59
N ILE A 156 -4.85 4.74 4.98
CA ILE A 156 -5.65 4.15 6.06
C ILE A 156 -5.12 4.63 7.40
N ARG A 157 -6.04 5.03 8.28
CA ARG A 157 -5.81 5.32 9.70
C ARG A 157 -6.55 4.27 10.51
N SER A 158 -5.98 3.89 11.64
CA SER A 158 -6.53 2.88 12.54
C SER A 158 -6.03 3.10 13.96
N THR A 159 -6.60 2.36 14.91
CA THR A 159 -6.08 2.25 16.28
C THR A 159 -5.32 0.93 16.46
N ILE A 160 -4.57 0.80 17.57
CA ILE A 160 -3.95 -0.48 17.96
C ILE A 160 -5.01 -1.56 18.09
N THR A 161 -6.14 -1.25 18.75
CA THR A 161 -7.23 -2.20 18.98
C THR A 161 -7.78 -2.76 17.68
N ASP A 162 -8.09 -1.89 16.72
CA ASP A 162 -8.61 -2.30 15.42
C ASP A 162 -7.57 -3.11 14.62
N LEU A 163 -6.29 -2.70 14.64
CA LEU A 163 -5.24 -3.46 13.96
C LEU A 163 -4.98 -4.83 14.60
N LEU A 164 -5.15 -4.97 15.93
CA LEU A 164 -5.08 -6.27 16.59
C LEU A 164 -6.26 -7.15 16.20
N SER A 165 -7.47 -6.60 16.07
CA SER A 165 -8.64 -7.33 15.54
C SER A 165 -8.39 -7.78 14.09
N PHE A 166 -7.86 -6.88 13.24
CA PHE A 166 -7.45 -7.20 11.88
C PHE A 166 -6.42 -8.33 11.85
N LEU A 167 -5.30 -8.22 12.60
CA LEU A 167 -4.30 -9.28 12.70
C LEU A 167 -4.86 -10.60 13.21
N SER A 168 -5.81 -10.56 14.16
CA SER A 168 -6.47 -11.76 14.67
C SER A 168 -7.18 -12.52 13.55
N SER A 169 -7.82 -11.82 12.61
CA SER A 169 -8.47 -12.45 11.44
C SER A 169 -7.46 -13.16 10.51
N HIS A 170 -6.27 -12.58 10.34
CA HIS A 170 -5.19 -13.18 9.56
C HIS A 170 -4.56 -14.40 10.27
N LEU A 171 -4.41 -14.35 11.60
CA LEU A 171 -3.85 -15.43 12.42
C LEU A 171 -4.75 -16.67 12.48
N HIS A 172 -6.06 -16.46 12.42
CA HIS A 172 -7.08 -17.51 12.48
C HIS A 172 -7.63 -17.89 11.09
N ALA A 173 -6.99 -17.41 10.03
CA ALA A 173 -7.36 -17.76 8.66
C ALA A 173 -7.20 -19.28 8.44
N ASP A 174 -8.32 -19.95 8.20
CA ASP A 174 -8.36 -21.37 7.86
C ASP A 174 -7.97 -21.59 6.39
N ALA A 175 -8.06 -22.85 5.92
CA ALA A 175 -7.62 -23.21 4.59
C ALA A 175 -8.44 -22.55 3.46
N ASP A 176 -9.70 -22.23 3.72
CA ASP A 176 -10.64 -21.68 2.75
C ASP A 176 -10.80 -20.15 2.88
N SER A 177 -10.19 -19.55 3.91
CA SER A 177 -10.17 -18.12 4.13
C SER A 177 -9.49 -17.36 3.00
N PHE A 178 -10.15 -16.28 2.58
CA PHE A 178 -9.58 -15.34 1.61
C PHE A 178 -8.30 -14.64 2.11
N TRP A 179 -7.98 -14.67 3.41
CA TRP A 179 -6.71 -14.14 3.90
C TRP A 179 -5.52 -14.99 3.48
N LYS A 180 -5.71 -16.32 3.39
CA LYS A 180 -4.63 -17.26 3.13
C LYS A 180 -3.94 -17.02 1.79
N ILE A 181 -4.71 -16.70 0.75
CA ILE A 181 -4.18 -16.39 -0.60
C ILE A 181 -3.23 -15.18 -0.61
N THR A 182 -3.37 -14.28 0.37
CA THR A 182 -2.56 -13.06 0.48
C THR A 182 -1.18 -13.33 1.08
N HIS A 183 -1.04 -14.43 1.84
CA HIS A 183 0.19 -14.85 2.51
C HIS A 183 0.97 -15.91 1.72
N GLU A 184 0.49 -16.31 0.55
CA GLU A 184 1.21 -17.23 -0.32
C GLU A 184 2.42 -16.54 -0.94
N PRO A 185 3.64 -17.13 -0.87
CA PRO A 185 4.80 -16.63 -1.59
C PRO A 185 4.53 -16.62 -3.11
N ARG A 186 4.54 -15.43 -3.73
CA ARG A 186 4.27 -15.25 -5.17
C ARG A 186 5.49 -14.81 -5.96
N ARG A 187 6.35 -13.98 -5.36
CA ARG A 187 7.56 -13.47 -6.01
C ARG A 187 8.73 -13.51 -5.05
N ASP A 188 9.87 -13.99 -5.51
CA ASP A 188 11.13 -13.90 -4.77
C ASP A 188 11.60 -12.43 -4.71
N MET A 189 11.96 -11.97 -3.52
CA MET A 189 12.54 -10.64 -3.28
C MET A 189 14.06 -10.69 -3.04
N GLY A 190 14.64 -11.89 -3.03
CA GLY A 190 15.99 -12.15 -2.58
C GLY A 190 16.14 -12.02 -1.06
N ARG A 191 17.34 -12.32 -0.55
CA ARG A 191 17.68 -12.28 0.90
C ARG A 191 16.70 -13.09 1.76
N ASN A 192 16.30 -14.26 1.26
CA ASN A 192 15.36 -15.16 1.92
C ASN A 192 13.98 -14.52 2.22
N MET A 193 13.57 -13.54 1.43
CA MET A 193 12.25 -12.94 1.52
C MET A 193 11.45 -13.18 0.24
N SER A 194 10.15 -13.31 0.40
CA SER A 194 9.19 -13.42 -0.70
C SER A 194 8.06 -12.40 -0.52
N MET A 195 7.41 -12.08 -1.63
CA MET A 195 6.28 -11.17 -1.69
C MET A 195 5.00 -11.98 -1.90
N GLY A 196 4.04 -11.82 -1.00
CA GLY A 196 2.63 -12.19 -1.17
C GLY A 196 1.84 -11.03 -1.78
N LEU A 197 0.53 -10.97 -1.52
CA LEU A 197 -0.30 -9.86 -1.98
C LEU A 197 -0.28 -8.74 -0.93
N GLY A 198 0.58 -7.75 -1.10
CA GLY A 198 0.76 -6.66 -0.13
C GLY A 198 1.56 -7.03 1.14
N TRP A 199 2.02 -8.27 1.25
CA TRP A 199 2.79 -8.78 2.40
C TRP A 199 4.19 -9.25 1.99
N VAL A 200 5.19 -8.94 2.81
CA VAL A 200 6.52 -9.58 2.78
C VAL A 200 6.51 -10.75 3.74
N ILE A 201 7.09 -11.85 3.29
CA ILE A 201 7.17 -13.12 4.02
C ILE A 201 8.65 -13.50 4.08
N ASP A 202 9.24 -13.58 5.27
CA ASP A 202 10.61 -14.05 5.44
C ASP A 202 10.71 -15.57 5.58
N ASP A 203 11.93 -16.10 5.61
CA ASP A 203 12.22 -17.53 5.77
C ASP A 203 11.89 -18.09 7.16
N THR A 204 11.70 -17.21 8.15
CA THR A 204 11.24 -17.59 9.49
C THR A 204 9.71 -17.74 9.56
N GLY A 205 8.99 -17.36 8.50
CA GLY A 205 7.53 -17.33 8.43
C GLY A 205 6.90 -16.10 9.09
N LEU A 206 7.67 -15.04 9.34
CA LEU A 206 7.15 -13.73 9.73
C LEU A 206 6.54 -13.03 8.51
N ILE A 207 5.34 -12.50 8.70
CA ILE A 207 4.58 -11.80 7.66
C ILE A 207 4.41 -10.34 8.08
N LEU A 208 4.86 -9.42 7.24
CA LEU A 208 4.90 -7.97 7.49
C LEU A 208 4.37 -7.19 6.28
N PRO A 209 3.64 -6.07 6.46
CA PRO A 209 3.33 -5.20 5.34
C PRO A 209 4.59 -4.43 4.91
N MET A 210 4.63 -3.94 3.67
CA MET A 210 5.63 -2.95 3.27
C MET A 210 5.03 -1.55 3.42
N GLY A 211 5.69 -0.67 4.19
CA GLY A 211 5.35 0.74 4.19
C GLY A 211 5.78 1.48 5.45
N ALA A 212 5.99 2.78 5.30
CA ALA A 212 6.12 3.75 6.38
C ALA A 212 5.44 5.05 5.93
N THR A 213 4.89 5.84 6.85
CA THR A 213 4.24 7.13 6.55
C THR A 213 5.03 8.29 7.18
N SER A 214 4.79 9.52 6.74
CA SER A 214 5.45 10.70 7.33
C SER A 214 4.80 11.04 8.67
N GLY A 215 5.61 11.32 9.69
CA GLY A 215 5.15 11.72 11.02
C GLY A 215 4.79 10.55 11.95
N PHE A 216 4.69 9.33 11.42
CA PHE A 216 4.38 8.12 12.18
C PHE A 216 5.26 6.96 11.71
N SER A 217 5.78 6.20 12.67
CA SER A 217 6.32 4.87 12.43
C SER A 217 5.35 3.85 13.00
N SER A 218 5.05 2.80 12.24
CA SER A 218 4.19 1.72 12.67
C SER A 218 4.80 0.38 12.28
N PHE A 219 4.85 -0.54 13.22
CA PHE A 219 5.14 -1.94 12.96
C PHE A 219 3.85 -2.74 13.01
N MET A 220 3.67 -3.65 12.08
CA MET A 220 2.65 -4.69 12.17
C MET A 220 3.24 -5.99 11.64
N GLY A 221 3.10 -7.07 12.40
CA GLY A 221 3.63 -8.34 11.98
C GLY A 221 3.02 -9.53 12.69
N PHE A 222 2.99 -10.67 12.01
CA PHE A 222 2.43 -11.88 12.60
C PHE A 222 3.09 -13.15 12.07
N ARG A 223 2.97 -14.21 12.88
CA ARG A 223 3.41 -15.57 12.57
C ARG A 223 2.23 -16.52 12.78
N PRO A 224 1.64 -17.06 11.70
CA PRO A 224 0.51 -17.99 11.81
C PRO A 224 0.83 -19.23 12.66
N HIS A 225 2.04 -19.80 12.51
CA HIS A 225 2.42 -21.03 13.20
C HIS A 225 2.43 -20.88 14.74
N SER A 226 2.96 -19.76 15.25
CA SER A 226 3.00 -19.49 16.69
C SER A 226 1.75 -18.74 17.20
N LYS A 227 0.78 -18.45 16.32
CA LYS A 227 -0.39 -17.61 16.60
C LYS A 227 -0.05 -16.27 17.27
N THR A 228 1.05 -15.66 16.85
CA THR A 228 1.58 -14.43 17.46
C THR A 228 1.44 -13.27 16.48
N GLY A 229 0.87 -12.15 16.94
CA GLY A 229 0.79 -10.90 16.20
C GLY A 229 1.25 -9.74 17.07
N VAL A 230 1.90 -8.75 16.46
CA VAL A 230 2.42 -7.56 17.11
C VAL A 230 2.03 -6.34 16.30
N VAL A 231 1.57 -5.30 17.00
CA VAL A 231 1.34 -3.96 16.45
C VAL A 231 2.06 -2.96 17.35
N VAL A 232 2.84 -2.07 16.75
CA VAL A 232 3.52 -0.98 17.45
C VAL A 232 3.23 0.32 16.70
N PHE A 233 2.91 1.39 17.42
CA PHE A 233 2.82 2.74 16.86
C PHE A 233 3.74 3.68 17.59
N TYR A 234 4.40 4.54 16.83
CA TYR A 234 5.21 5.64 17.34
C TYR A 234 4.86 6.93 16.58
N PRO A 235 4.38 7.99 17.25
CA PRO A 235 3.97 9.25 16.61
C PRO A 235 5.17 10.16 16.28
N THR A 236 6.24 9.55 15.80
CA THR A 236 7.41 10.26 15.29
C THR A 236 7.99 9.42 14.16
N THR A 237 8.48 10.07 13.12
CA THR A 237 9.25 9.35 12.08
C THR A 237 10.58 8.92 12.66
N VAL A 238 10.83 7.62 12.73
CA VAL A 238 12.16 7.07 13.01
C VAL A 238 12.80 6.70 11.66
N ILE A 239 13.81 7.45 11.21
CA ILE A 239 14.64 7.01 10.08
C ILE A 239 15.72 6.09 10.65
N GLU A 240 15.46 4.79 10.70
CA GLU A 240 16.52 3.86 11.07
C GLU A 240 17.63 3.90 10.01
N SER A 241 18.86 4.19 10.46
CA SER A 241 20.03 4.25 9.61
C SER A 241 20.23 2.91 8.89
N ARG A 242 20.30 2.94 7.56
CA ARG A 242 20.61 1.81 6.67
C ARG A 242 21.75 0.93 7.22
N LYS A 243 21.46 -0.14 7.96
CA LYS A 243 22.39 -1.26 8.20
C LYS A 243 21.76 -2.53 8.80
N THR A 244 20.48 -2.54 9.12
CA THR A 244 19.77 -3.74 9.59
C THR A 244 18.46 -3.91 8.83
N LEU A 245 18.18 -5.15 8.41
CA LEU A 245 16.88 -5.61 7.93
C LEU A 245 15.85 -5.40 9.06
N PRO A 246 14.56 -5.16 8.76
CA PRO A 246 13.64 -4.53 9.71
C PRO A 246 13.46 -5.32 11.00
N ILE A 247 13.73 -4.63 12.11
CA ILE A 247 13.03 -4.75 13.39
C ILE A 247 12.48 -3.34 13.69
N VAL A 248 11.59 -2.79 12.85
CA VAL A 248 10.70 -1.62 13.12
C VAL A 248 9.57 -1.65 12.11
#